data_AF-A0A1S9ZHG1-F1
#
_entry.id   AF-A0A1S9ZHG1-F1
#
_cell.length_a   1.000
_cell.length_b   1.000
_cell.length_c   1.000
_cell.angle_alpha   90.00
_cell.angle_beta   90.00
_cell.angle_gamma   90.00
#
_symmetry.space_group_name_H-M   'P 1'
#
loop_
_entity.id
_entity.type
_entity.pdbx_description
1 polymer ?
#
loop_
_entity_poly.entity_id
_entity_poly.type
_entity_poly.pdbx_seq_one_letter_code
_entity_poly.pdbx_strand_id
1 'polypeptide(L)'
;MGFFDELIKQKDGEYIPVWQWVNELAISHDSDIQAVTAHLQTTYKDLTVYRRDGKAIYTPKSKTGLGVYDERTIFESALDTLQSYIDSFTGELNVYELEHDTTSNPTYTDYLKKTELPTFGEQSPSMAGVNDSNSPMNAGEIIAGLQTRILDLQRQQNTTTANDDSQQQIADLQADNARLQARIAELESELNQQANATPAFDLLLDTAHEYHAPDLAHAVRLWLDIYANGKPKDDSHTNLANQWISKNTNYHKNDDGYQMMQSRIREIATPLKDFGKKRIKEIKQ
;
A
#
# COMPACT_ATOMS: atom_id res chain seq x y z
N MET A 1 4.16 9.35 -22.17
CA MET A 1 2.95 8.60 -21.81
C MET A 1 1.97 8.81 -22.95
N GLY A 2 1.58 7.74 -23.63
CA GLY A 2 0.99 7.79 -24.96
C GLY A 2 -0.54 7.86 -24.94
N PHE A 3 -1.15 8.36 -26.01
CA PHE A 3 -2.60 8.41 -26.26
C PHE A 3 -3.37 7.12 -25.90
N PHE A 4 -2.73 5.95 -26.03
CA PHE A 4 -3.30 4.66 -25.64
C PHE A 4 -3.46 4.50 -24.12
N ASP A 5 -2.55 5.05 -23.31
CA ASP A 5 -2.64 5.02 -21.85
C ASP A 5 -3.81 5.89 -21.35
N GLU A 6 -4.05 7.03 -22.02
CA GLU A 6 -5.19 7.90 -21.72
C GLU A 6 -6.53 7.27 -22.13
N LEU A 7 -6.58 6.59 -23.28
CA LEU A 7 -7.78 5.87 -23.73
C LEU A 7 -8.12 4.69 -22.80
N ILE A 8 -7.10 3.96 -22.32
CA ILE A 8 -7.28 2.89 -21.32
C ILE A 8 -7.80 3.48 -20.00
N LYS A 9 -7.21 4.57 -19.51
CA LYS A 9 -7.72 5.27 -18.30
C LYS A 9 -9.16 5.76 -18.47
N GLN A 10 -9.51 6.29 -19.64
CA GLN A 10 -10.87 6.74 -19.94
C GLN A 10 -11.85 5.56 -19.92
N LYS A 11 -11.46 4.42 -20.51
CA LYS A 11 -12.27 3.20 -20.54
C LYS A 11 -12.42 2.56 -19.17
N ASP A 12 -11.34 2.46 -18.39
CA ASP A 12 -11.38 1.96 -17.01
C ASP A 12 -12.26 2.89 -16.13
N GLY A 13 -12.36 4.18 -16.46
CA GLY A 13 -13.26 5.13 -15.79
C GLY A 13 -14.76 4.87 -15.99
N GLU A 14 -15.17 4.17 -17.05
CA GLU A 14 -16.57 3.82 -17.34
C GLU A 14 -17.09 2.63 -16.51
N TYR A 15 -16.18 1.86 -15.91
CA TYR A 15 -16.48 0.65 -15.14
C TYR A 15 -16.08 0.81 -13.68
N ILE A 16 -16.70 0.03 -12.81
CA ILE A 16 -16.36 -0.06 -11.39
C ILE A 16 -16.30 -1.54 -10.99
N PRO A 17 -15.28 -1.98 -10.23
CA PRO A 17 -15.29 -3.32 -9.65
C PRO A 17 -16.52 -3.54 -8.76
N VAL A 18 -17.11 -4.73 -8.80
CA VAL A 18 -18.29 -5.09 -7.98
C VAL A 18 -18.00 -4.84 -6.50
N TRP A 19 -16.84 -5.27 -6.00
CA TRP A 19 -16.44 -5.07 -4.61
C TRP A 19 -16.38 -3.58 -4.23
N GLN A 20 -15.87 -2.73 -5.13
CA GLN A 20 -15.75 -1.29 -4.88
C GLN A 20 -17.13 -0.66 -4.80
N TRP A 21 -18.04 -1.01 -5.70
CA TRP A 21 -19.40 -0.51 -5.65
C TRP A 21 -20.14 -0.94 -4.38
N VAL A 22 -20.02 -2.22 -3.97
CA VAL A 22 -20.61 -2.71 -2.71
C VAL A 22 -20.06 -1.95 -1.51
N ASN A 23 -18.75 -1.67 -1.49
CA ASN A 23 -18.12 -0.89 -0.43
C ASN A 23 -18.59 0.57 -0.41
N GLU A 24 -18.69 1.22 -1.57
CA GLU A 24 -19.25 2.58 -1.68
C GLU A 24 -20.70 2.62 -1.17
N LEU A 25 -21.50 1.58 -1.44
CA LEU A 25 -22.86 1.47 -0.90
C LEU A 25 -22.89 1.28 0.61
N ALA A 26 -22.05 0.38 1.13
CA ALA A 26 -21.90 0.16 2.57
C ALA A 26 -21.55 1.46 3.30
N ILE A 27 -20.61 2.24 2.76
CA ILE A 27 -20.23 3.56 3.31
C ILE A 27 -21.40 4.55 3.19
N SER A 28 -22.02 4.66 2.01
CA SER A 28 -23.09 5.66 1.77
C SER A 28 -24.35 5.41 2.61
N HIS A 29 -24.59 4.16 3.00
CA HIS A 29 -25.76 3.74 3.77
C HIS A 29 -25.41 3.35 5.21
N ASP A 30 -24.19 3.62 5.68
CA ASP A 30 -23.68 3.24 7.01
C ASP A 30 -24.09 1.80 7.40
N SER A 31 -23.87 0.88 6.47
CA SER A 31 -24.29 -0.52 6.56
C SER A 31 -23.08 -1.42 6.42
N ASP A 32 -23.15 -2.61 7.01
CA ASP A 32 -22.08 -3.58 6.81
C ASP A 32 -22.15 -4.20 5.40
N ILE A 33 -20.97 -4.61 4.90
CA ILE A 33 -20.84 -5.17 3.55
C ILE A 33 -21.69 -6.45 3.39
N GLN A 34 -21.90 -7.24 4.46
CA GLN A 34 -22.72 -8.45 4.38
C GLN A 34 -24.20 -8.10 4.19
N ALA A 35 -24.71 -7.11 4.92
CA ALA A 35 -26.07 -6.62 4.80
C ALA A 35 -26.34 -6.00 3.42
N VAL A 36 -25.38 -5.21 2.90
CA VAL A 36 -25.47 -4.68 1.53
C VAL A 36 -25.46 -5.81 0.51
N THR A 37 -24.56 -6.79 0.64
CA THR A 37 -24.47 -7.94 -0.27
C THR A 37 -25.79 -8.73 -0.29
N ALA A 38 -26.37 -9.02 0.88
CA ALA A 38 -27.66 -9.70 1.00
C ALA A 38 -28.81 -8.88 0.38
N HIS A 39 -28.81 -7.56 0.55
CA HIS A 39 -29.79 -6.68 -0.08
C HIS A 39 -29.67 -6.67 -1.61
N LEU A 40 -28.44 -6.60 -2.14
CA LEU A 40 -28.20 -6.58 -3.59
C LEU A 40 -28.57 -7.90 -4.27
N GLN A 41 -28.33 -9.05 -3.61
CA GLN A 41 -28.74 -10.38 -4.08
C GLN A 41 -30.26 -10.47 -4.33
N THR A 42 -31.06 -9.72 -3.57
CA THR A 42 -32.53 -9.74 -3.71
C THR A 42 -33.06 -8.63 -4.61
N THR A 43 -32.34 -7.51 -4.72
CA THR A 43 -32.86 -6.27 -5.33
C THR A 43 -32.39 -6.05 -6.77
N TYR A 44 -31.17 -6.47 -7.15
CA TYR A 44 -30.55 -6.10 -8.43
C TYR A 44 -30.01 -7.29 -9.23
N LYS A 45 -30.82 -8.35 -9.35
CA LYS A 45 -30.44 -9.63 -10.00
C LYS A 45 -30.06 -9.50 -11.47
N ASP A 46 -30.59 -8.51 -12.17
CA ASP A 46 -30.44 -8.35 -13.62
C ASP A 46 -29.25 -7.46 -14.04
N LEU A 47 -28.38 -7.07 -13.10
CA LEU A 47 -27.20 -6.28 -13.43
C LEU A 47 -26.24 -7.08 -14.34
N THR A 48 -25.80 -6.43 -15.41
CA THR A 48 -24.84 -7.04 -16.33
C THR A 48 -23.45 -6.96 -15.73
N VAL A 49 -22.82 -8.12 -15.52
CA VAL A 49 -21.45 -8.21 -15.03
C VAL A 49 -20.48 -8.33 -16.20
N TYR A 50 -19.40 -7.58 -16.15
CA TYR A 50 -18.35 -7.54 -17.17
C TYR A 50 -17.07 -8.16 -16.64
N ARG A 51 -16.33 -8.81 -17.53
CA ARG A 51 -14.94 -9.23 -17.30
C ARG A 51 -14.01 -8.33 -18.09
N ARG A 52 -12.94 -7.86 -17.44
CA ARG A 52 -11.83 -7.14 -18.09
C ARG A 52 -10.75 -8.13 -18.52
N ASP A 53 -10.32 -8.09 -19.78
CA ASP A 53 -9.19 -8.89 -20.26
C ASP A 53 -7.83 -8.18 -20.05
N GLY A 54 -6.73 -8.86 -20.37
CA GLY A 54 -5.39 -8.28 -20.27
C GLY A 54 -5.10 -7.12 -21.24
N LYS A 55 -6.06 -6.77 -22.11
CA LYS A 55 -6.02 -5.63 -23.04
C LYS A 55 -6.99 -4.52 -22.63
N ALA A 56 -7.51 -4.55 -21.40
CA ALA A 56 -8.49 -3.60 -20.88
C ALA A 56 -9.82 -3.57 -21.65
N ILE A 57 -10.18 -4.69 -22.31
CA ILE A 57 -11.47 -4.84 -22.98
C ILE A 57 -12.46 -5.45 -21.99
N TYR A 58 -13.61 -4.79 -21.84
CA TYR A 58 -14.70 -5.23 -20.97
C TYR A 58 -15.75 -5.97 -21.80
N THR A 59 -15.95 -7.25 -21.53
CA THR A 59 -16.96 -8.08 -22.19
C THR A 59 -18.02 -8.54 -21.20
N PRO A 60 -19.32 -8.47 -21.53
CA PRO A 60 -20.38 -8.95 -20.66
C PRO A 60 -20.21 -10.46 -20.47
N LYS A 61 -20.30 -10.91 -19.21
CA LYS A 61 -20.29 -12.32 -18.88
C LYS A 61 -21.62 -12.93 -19.34
N SER A 62 -21.54 -14.11 -19.90
CA SER A 62 -22.69 -14.94 -20.25
C SER A 62 -22.58 -16.28 -19.54
N LYS A 63 -23.69 -16.89 -19.13
CA LYS A 63 -23.69 -18.27 -18.64
C LYS A 63 -23.23 -19.18 -19.79
N THR A 64 -22.07 -19.83 -19.65
CA THR A 64 -21.57 -20.82 -20.63
C THR A 64 -21.14 -22.09 -19.91
N GLY A 65 -21.53 -23.27 -20.40
CA GLY A 65 -21.11 -24.58 -19.87
C GLY A 65 -22.04 -25.19 -18.82
N LEU A 66 -21.50 -26.05 -17.94
CA LEU A 66 -22.22 -26.81 -16.89
C LEU A 66 -22.98 -25.95 -15.86
N GLY A 67 -22.82 -24.62 -15.88
CA GLY A 67 -23.54 -23.65 -15.04
C GLY A 67 -24.96 -23.30 -15.49
N VAL A 68 -25.52 -24.00 -16.50
CA VAL A 68 -26.92 -23.83 -16.93
C VAL A 68 -27.92 -24.35 -15.88
N TYR A 69 -27.49 -25.22 -14.97
CA TYR A 69 -28.30 -25.72 -13.84
C TYR A 69 -28.23 -24.83 -12.59
N ASP A 70 -27.43 -23.78 -12.62
CA ASP A 70 -27.41 -22.78 -11.55
C ASP A 70 -28.47 -21.72 -11.85
N GLU A 71 -29.52 -21.67 -11.02
CA GLU A 71 -30.60 -20.69 -11.14
C GLU A 71 -30.10 -19.26 -10.84
N ARG A 72 -28.98 -19.13 -10.11
CA ARG A 72 -28.40 -17.82 -9.77
C ARG A 72 -28.02 -17.03 -11.02
N THR A 73 -28.34 -15.75 -11.02
CA THR A 73 -27.86 -14.78 -12.00
C THR A 73 -26.34 -14.64 -11.93
N ILE A 74 -25.75 -14.08 -12.98
CA ILE A 74 -24.30 -13.85 -13.02
C ILE A 74 -23.89 -12.87 -11.92
N PHE A 75 -24.74 -11.88 -11.63
CA PHE A 75 -24.52 -10.94 -10.55
C PHE A 75 -24.63 -11.58 -9.17
N GLU A 76 -25.63 -12.44 -8.93
CA GLU A 76 -25.70 -13.22 -7.68
C GLU A 76 -24.46 -14.10 -7.49
N SER A 77 -23.96 -14.76 -8.55
CA SER A 77 -22.72 -15.53 -8.47
C SER A 77 -21.49 -14.66 -8.14
N ALA A 78 -21.45 -13.41 -8.62
CA ALA A 78 -20.37 -12.47 -8.30
C ALA A 78 -20.44 -12.04 -6.82
N LEU A 79 -21.64 -11.77 -6.31
CA LEU A 79 -21.87 -11.46 -4.90
C LEU A 79 -21.56 -12.64 -3.98
N ASP A 80 -21.92 -13.87 -4.34
CA ASP A 80 -21.59 -15.08 -3.56
C ASP A 80 -20.08 -15.31 -3.47
N THR A 81 -19.36 -15.01 -4.56
CA THR A 81 -17.91 -15.11 -4.61
C THR A 81 -17.27 -14.06 -3.70
N LEU A 82 -17.81 -12.84 -3.68
CA LEU A 82 -17.40 -11.78 -2.76
C LEU A 82 -17.70 -12.16 -1.30
N GLN A 83 -18.89 -12.68 -1.01
CA GLN A 83 -19.28 -13.12 0.34
C GLN A 83 -18.38 -14.26 0.84
N SER A 84 -18.09 -15.26 0.00
CA SER A 84 -17.19 -16.36 0.35
C SER A 84 -15.79 -15.86 0.71
N TYR A 85 -15.33 -14.80 0.04
CA TYR A 85 -14.05 -14.16 0.34
C TYR A 85 -14.10 -13.45 1.70
N ILE A 86 -15.14 -12.64 1.93
CA ILE A 86 -15.37 -11.96 3.21
C ILE A 86 -15.40 -12.96 4.37
N ASP A 87 -16.13 -14.07 4.21
CA ASP A 87 -16.26 -15.11 5.24
C ASP A 87 -14.96 -15.87 5.49
N SER A 88 -14.09 -16.00 4.48
CA SER A 88 -12.77 -16.64 4.60
C SER A 88 -11.74 -15.74 5.30
N PHE A 89 -12.04 -14.46 5.46
CA PHE A 89 -11.14 -13.48 6.03
C PHE A 89 -11.24 -13.47 7.56
N THR A 90 -10.14 -13.79 8.25
CA THR A 90 -10.11 -13.94 9.72
C THR A 90 -9.62 -12.69 10.47
N GLY A 91 -9.54 -11.53 9.81
CA GLY A 91 -9.10 -10.25 10.39
C GLY A 91 -10.14 -9.13 10.24
N GLU A 92 -9.80 -7.90 10.66
CA GLU A 92 -10.61 -6.71 10.32
C GLU A 92 -10.55 -6.50 8.80
N LEU A 93 -11.72 -6.47 8.14
CA LEU A 93 -11.83 -6.35 6.70
C LEU A 93 -11.18 -5.03 6.24
N ASN A 94 -9.94 -5.11 5.76
CA ASN A 94 -9.22 -3.94 5.29
C ASN A 94 -9.54 -3.73 3.80
N VAL A 95 -10.21 -2.62 3.49
CA VAL A 95 -10.54 -2.19 2.11
C VAL A 95 -9.30 -2.16 1.21
N TYR A 96 -8.10 -1.91 1.76
CA TYR A 96 -6.84 -1.94 1.02
C TYR A 96 -6.38 -3.35 0.61
N GLU A 97 -6.76 -4.42 1.32
CA GLU A 97 -6.40 -5.79 0.93
C GLU A 97 -7.28 -6.30 -0.23
N LEU A 98 -8.53 -5.84 -0.32
CA LEU A 98 -9.43 -6.11 -1.45
C LEU A 98 -8.91 -5.49 -2.75
N GLU A 99 -8.25 -4.34 -2.70
CA GLU A 99 -7.58 -3.72 -3.85
C GLU A 99 -6.37 -4.54 -4.34
N HIS A 100 -5.59 -5.13 -3.42
CA HIS A 100 -4.33 -5.82 -3.72
C HIS A 100 -4.49 -7.27 -4.20
N ASP A 101 -5.57 -7.97 -3.83
CA ASP A 101 -5.81 -9.36 -4.28
C ASP A 101 -6.31 -9.45 -5.74
N THR A 102 -6.64 -8.31 -6.36
CA THR A 102 -7.02 -8.23 -7.78
C THR A 102 -5.93 -8.70 -8.74
N THR A 103 -4.66 -8.65 -8.31
CA THR A 103 -3.49 -9.12 -9.07
C THR A 103 -3.30 -10.63 -9.01
N SER A 104 -3.70 -11.28 -7.90
CA SER A 104 -3.49 -12.70 -7.62
C SER A 104 -4.68 -13.57 -7.98
N ASN A 105 -5.91 -13.04 -7.92
CA ASN A 105 -7.11 -13.82 -8.23
C ASN A 105 -8.13 -13.05 -9.10
N PRO A 106 -8.11 -13.26 -10.44
CA PRO A 106 -8.95 -12.53 -11.39
C PRO A 106 -10.45 -12.89 -11.33
N THR A 107 -10.86 -13.83 -10.46
CA THR A 107 -12.29 -14.14 -10.25
C THR A 107 -13.01 -13.11 -9.39
N TYR A 108 -12.29 -12.30 -8.60
CA TYR A 108 -12.88 -11.26 -7.74
C TYR A 108 -13.05 -9.91 -8.43
N THR A 109 -12.39 -9.72 -9.58
CA THR A 109 -12.48 -8.50 -10.39
C THR A 109 -13.59 -8.61 -11.43
N ASP A 110 -14.80 -8.89 -10.98
CA ASP A 110 -15.99 -8.68 -11.81
C ASP A 110 -16.33 -7.18 -11.78
N TYR A 111 -16.78 -6.65 -12.92
CA TYR A 111 -17.02 -5.21 -13.10
C TYR A 111 -18.47 -4.93 -13.45
N LEU A 112 -18.93 -3.74 -13.07
CA LEU A 112 -20.20 -3.16 -13.48
C LEU A 112 -19.93 -1.91 -14.31
N LYS A 113 -20.80 -1.63 -15.27
CA LYS A 113 -20.73 -0.38 -16.01
C LYS A 113 -21.43 0.71 -15.22
N LYS A 114 -20.76 1.82 -14.92
CA LYS A 114 -21.30 2.88 -14.04
C LYS A 114 -22.64 3.44 -14.51
N THR A 115 -22.85 3.51 -15.84
CA THR A 115 -24.11 4.00 -16.44
C THR A 115 -25.29 3.05 -16.27
N GLU A 116 -25.06 1.79 -15.90
CA GLU A 116 -26.09 0.77 -15.67
C GLU A 116 -26.44 0.63 -14.19
N LEU A 117 -25.73 1.36 -13.31
CA LEU A 117 -25.97 1.33 -11.87
C LEU A 117 -27.21 2.13 -11.52
N PRO A 118 -28.02 1.64 -10.56
CA PRO A 118 -29.14 2.40 -10.03
C PRO A 118 -28.65 3.70 -9.40
N THR A 119 -29.27 4.82 -9.76
CA THR A 119 -29.10 6.08 -9.04
C THR A 119 -29.89 6.00 -7.73
N PHE A 120 -29.18 5.98 -6.61
CA PHE A 120 -29.78 6.10 -5.29
C PHE A 120 -30.32 7.53 -5.14
N GLY A 121 -31.62 7.70 -5.41
CA GLY A 121 -32.28 8.97 -5.14
C GLY A 121 -32.32 9.18 -3.63
N GLU A 122 -31.95 10.38 -3.17
CA GLU A 122 -32.33 10.87 -1.85
C GLU A 122 -33.85 10.74 -1.72
N GLN A 123 -34.34 9.68 -1.08
CA GLN A 123 -35.74 9.60 -0.71
C GLN A 123 -35.98 10.56 0.45
N SER A 124 -36.16 11.84 0.11
CA SER A 124 -36.91 12.75 0.94
C SER A 124 -38.28 12.12 1.20
N PRO A 125 -38.73 11.97 2.45
CA PRO A 125 -40.04 11.41 2.74
C PRO A 125 -41.12 12.32 2.13
N SER A 126 -41.73 11.83 1.05
CA SER A 126 -42.87 12.47 0.41
C SER A 126 -44.08 12.43 1.35
N MET A 127 -44.37 13.56 1.99
CA MET A 127 -45.65 13.87 2.62
C MET A 127 -46.74 14.07 1.54
N ALA A 128 -47.12 13.01 0.85
CA ALA A 128 -48.25 13.02 -0.08
C ALA A 128 -49.20 11.88 0.27
N GLY A 129 -50.22 12.20 1.07
CA GLY A 129 -51.29 11.26 1.39
C GLY A 129 -52.10 11.57 2.64
N VAL A 130 -52.48 12.82 2.88
CA VAL A 130 -53.62 13.10 3.77
C VAL A 130 -54.59 13.97 3.02
N ASN A 131 -55.58 13.34 2.41
CA ASN A 131 -56.84 14.01 2.08
C ASN A 131 -58.01 13.07 2.34
N ASP A 132 -58.86 13.55 3.26
CA ASP A 132 -60.28 13.30 3.49
C ASP A 132 -60.86 11.90 3.31
N SER A 133 -61.20 11.28 4.45
CA SER A 133 -62.56 10.74 4.70
C SER A 133 -62.76 10.48 6.20
N ASN A 134 -63.81 11.09 6.77
CA ASN A 134 -64.28 10.93 8.15
C ASN A 134 -64.53 9.45 8.55
N SER A 135 -63.53 8.79 9.11
CA SER A 135 -63.70 7.60 9.95
C SER A 135 -63.07 7.89 11.31
N PRO A 136 -63.74 7.56 12.44
CA PRO A 136 -63.12 7.70 13.75
C PRO A 136 -61.93 6.73 13.80
N MET A 137 -60.70 7.27 13.73
CA MET A 137 -59.46 6.51 13.89
C MET A 137 -59.57 5.64 15.15
N ASN A 138 -59.36 4.34 14.98
CA ASN A 138 -59.34 3.40 16.08
C ASN A 138 -58.17 3.78 17.00
N ALA A 139 -58.39 3.85 18.32
CA ALA A 139 -57.34 4.15 19.29
C ALA A 139 -56.08 3.27 19.11
N GLY A 140 -56.23 2.05 18.57
CA GLY A 140 -55.11 1.17 18.19
C GLY A 140 -54.23 1.71 17.05
N GLU A 141 -54.79 2.40 16.06
CA GLU A 141 -54.02 3.01 14.96
C GLU A 141 -53.21 4.22 15.45
N ILE A 142 -53.79 5.00 16.36
CA ILE A 142 -53.10 6.13 17.00
C ILE A 142 -51.93 5.62 17.87
N ILE A 143 -52.16 4.56 18.66
CA ILE A 143 -51.11 3.95 19.49
C ILE A 143 -50.00 3.36 18.63
N ALA A 144 -50.34 2.68 17.53
CA ALA A 144 -49.35 2.14 16.59
C ALA A 144 -48.50 3.26 15.95
N GLY A 145 -49.13 4.35 15.50
CA GLY A 145 -48.41 5.50 14.93
C GLY A 145 -47.47 6.18 15.93
N LEU A 146 -47.88 6.27 17.20
CA LEU A 146 -47.02 6.82 18.26
C LEU A 146 -45.84 5.89 18.58
N GLN A 147 -46.04 4.57 18.60
CA GLN A 147 -44.96 3.60 18.81
C GLN A 147 -43.91 3.64 17.69
N THR A 148 -44.34 3.75 16.43
CA THR A 148 -43.42 3.92 15.29
C THR A 148 -42.58 5.19 15.46
N ARG A 149 -43.21 6.30 15.86
CA ARG A 149 -42.51 7.58 16.04
C ARG A 149 -41.52 7.58 17.20
N ILE A 150 -41.81 6.85 18.27
CA ILE A 150 -40.87 6.66 19.40
C ILE A 150 -39.64 5.87 18.94
N LEU A 151 -39.83 4.80 18.17
CA LEU A 151 -38.73 4.01 17.61
C LEU A 151 -37.85 4.85 16.68
N ASP A 152 -38.45 5.67 15.82
CA ASP A 152 -37.68 6.55 14.93
C ASP A 152 -36.89 7.62 15.68
N LEU A 153 -37.45 8.21 16.75
CA LEU A 153 -36.74 9.17 17.59
C LEU A 153 -35.56 8.52 18.33
N GLN A 154 -35.70 7.28 18.80
CA GLN A 154 -34.61 6.53 19.42
C GLN A 154 -33.50 6.21 18.42
N ARG A 155 -33.85 5.88 17.17
CA ARG A 155 -32.87 5.70 16.09
C ARG A 155 -32.10 6.99 15.81
N GLN A 156 -32.81 8.12 15.69
CA GLN A 156 -32.18 9.43 15.46
C GLN A 156 -31.23 9.87 16.59
N GLN A 157 -31.58 9.57 17.85
CA GLN A 157 -30.69 9.87 18.98
C GLN A 157 -29.42 9.01 18.91
N ASN A 158 -29.53 7.72 18.65
CA ASN A 158 -28.36 6.83 18.55
C ASN A 158 -27.44 7.22 17.38
N THR A 159 -27.99 7.65 16.24
CA THR A 159 -27.18 8.16 15.11
C THR A 159 -26.46 9.47 15.42
N THR A 160 -27.03 10.31 16.29
CA THR A 160 -26.38 11.57 16.69
C THR A 160 -25.15 11.29 17.56
N THR A 161 -25.27 10.41 18.54
CA THR A 161 -24.15 10.00 19.40
C THR A 161 -23.03 9.32 18.60
N ALA A 162 -23.37 8.44 17.66
CA ALA A 162 -22.38 7.76 16.82
C ALA A 162 -21.62 8.74 15.89
N ASN A 163 -22.31 9.79 15.41
CA ASN A 163 -21.66 10.86 14.65
C ASN A 163 -20.70 11.69 15.49
N ASP A 164 -21.04 11.97 16.75
CA ASP A 164 -20.17 12.72 17.66
C ASP A 164 -18.89 11.93 17.99
N ASP A 165 -19.00 10.62 18.26
CA ASP A 165 -17.85 9.74 18.48
C ASP A 165 -16.96 9.63 17.23
N SER A 166 -17.57 9.54 16.04
CA SER A 166 -16.85 9.52 14.77
C SER A 166 -16.13 10.84 14.48
N GLN A 167 -16.76 11.97 14.80
CA GLN A 167 -16.14 13.30 14.67
C GLN A 167 -14.94 13.45 15.61
N GLN A 168 -15.04 12.92 16.83
CA GLN A 168 -13.92 12.91 17.77
C GLN A 168 -12.76 12.05 17.25
N GLN A 169 -13.05 10.87 16.70
CA GLN A 169 -12.03 10.00 16.12
C GLN A 169 -11.35 10.63 14.89
N ILE A 170 -12.11 11.33 14.05
CA ILE A 170 -11.56 12.10 12.91
C ILE A 170 -10.63 13.20 13.41
N ALA A 171 -11.00 13.93 14.46
CA ALA A 171 -10.17 14.99 15.04
C ALA A 171 -8.85 14.43 15.60
N ASP A 172 -8.92 13.28 16.28
CA ASP A 172 -7.73 12.61 16.84
C ASP A 172 -6.80 12.10 15.73
N LEU A 173 -7.35 11.49 14.67
CA LEU A 173 -6.58 11.04 13.50
C LEU A 173 -5.95 12.21 12.73
N GLN A 174 -6.63 13.35 12.66
CA GLN A 174 -6.08 14.57 12.06
C GLN A 174 -4.90 15.13 12.88
N ALA A 175 -5.01 15.12 14.21
CA ALA A 175 -3.94 15.53 15.10
C ALA A 175 -2.71 14.61 14.99
N ASP A 176 -2.93 13.30 14.92
CA ASP A 176 -1.87 12.31 14.72
C ASP A 176 -1.21 12.45 13.35
N ASN A 177 -1.98 12.67 12.28
CA ASN A 177 -1.43 12.96 10.96
C ASN A 177 -0.56 14.21 10.95
N ALA A 178 -0.99 15.30 11.60
CA ALA A 178 -0.18 16.52 11.70
C ALA A 178 1.13 16.26 12.47
N ARG A 179 1.08 15.47 13.55
CA ARG A 179 2.28 15.07 14.31
C ARG A 179 3.24 14.21 13.48
N LEU A 180 2.70 13.24 12.74
CA LEU A 180 3.48 12.36 11.88
C LEU A 180 4.12 13.15 10.73
N GLN A 181 3.39 14.06 10.10
CA GLN A 181 3.94 14.95 9.06
C GLN A 181 5.07 15.83 9.60
N ALA A 182 4.92 16.41 10.80
CA ALA A 182 5.98 17.17 11.43
C ALA A 182 7.23 16.32 11.71
N ARG A 183 7.04 15.07 12.16
CA ARG A 183 8.15 14.13 12.40
C ARG A 183 8.84 13.69 11.11
N ILE A 184 8.08 13.50 10.03
CA ILE A 184 8.64 13.20 8.70
C ILE A 184 9.51 14.39 8.24
N ALA A 185 8.99 15.61 8.32
CA ALA A 185 9.75 16.81 7.92
C ALA A 185 11.05 16.99 8.74
N GLU A 186 11.01 16.68 10.04
CA GLU A 186 12.19 16.68 10.90
C GLU A 186 13.23 15.64 10.45
N LEU A 187 12.79 14.39 10.23
CA LEU A 187 13.66 13.30 9.77
C LEU A 187 14.23 13.56 8.36
N GLU A 188 13.45 14.13 7.45
CA GLU A 188 13.92 14.54 6.12
C GLU A 188 14.98 15.65 6.21
N SER A 189 14.81 16.60 7.14
CA SER A 189 15.81 17.63 7.41
C SER A 189 17.10 17.02 8.00
N GLU A 190 16.99 16.11 8.96
CA GLU A 190 18.14 15.38 9.52
C GLU A 190 18.88 14.58 8.45
N LEU A 191 18.15 13.85 7.59
CA LEU A 191 18.71 13.07 6.50
C LEU A 191 19.43 13.96 5.48
N ASN A 192 18.85 15.10 5.12
CA ASN A 192 19.49 16.06 4.23
C ASN A 192 20.74 16.69 4.85
N GLN A 193 20.73 16.99 6.15
CA GLN A 193 21.92 17.47 6.85
C GLN A 193 23.02 16.41 6.89
N GLN A 194 22.66 15.14 7.03
CA GLN A 194 23.60 14.02 7.04
C GLN A 194 24.14 13.70 5.64
N ALA A 195 23.32 13.79 4.60
CA ALA A 195 23.74 13.70 3.20
C ALA A 195 24.72 14.84 2.85
N ASN A 196 24.46 16.05 3.34
CA ASN A 196 25.33 17.22 3.18
C ASN A 196 26.56 17.22 4.11
N ALA A 197 26.64 16.30 5.07
CA ALA A 197 27.78 16.17 6.00
C ALA A 197 28.98 15.41 5.39
N THR A 198 28.99 15.12 4.09
CA THR A 198 30.07 14.34 3.45
C THR A 198 30.87 15.08 2.37
N PRO A 199 31.52 16.23 2.64
CA PRO A 199 32.46 16.81 1.68
C PRO A 199 33.88 16.21 1.76
N ALA A 200 34.24 15.50 2.85
CA ALA A 200 35.64 15.09 3.08
C ALA A 200 36.05 13.80 2.35
N PHE A 201 35.13 12.83 2.19
CA PHE A 201 35.43 11.57 1.51
C PHE A 201 35.29 11.66 -0.01
N ASP A 202 34.39 12.51 -0.52
CA ASP A 202 34.22 12.69 -1.97
C ASP A 202 35.47 13.27 -2.61
N LEU A 203 36.12 14.23 -1.94
CA LEU A 203 37.41 14.77 -2.36
C LEU A 203 38.52 13.72 -2.38
N LEU A 204 38.49 12.74 -1.46
CA LEU A 204 39.45 11.65 -1.42
C LEU A 204 39.25 10.66 -2.59
N LEU A 205 38.00 10.48 -3.02
CA LEU A 205 37.63 9.53 -4.08
C LEU A 205 37.62 10.15 -5.48
N ASP A 206 37.64 11.49 -5.58
CA ASP A 206 37.76 12.22 -6.83
C ASP A 206 39.14 12.03 -7.45
N THR A 207 39.18 11.28 -8.57
CA THR A 207 40.41 10.99 -9.32
C THR A 207 40.93 12.18 -10.12
N ALA A 208 40.11 13.23 -10.31
CA ALA A 208 40.48 14.43 -11.05
C ALA A 208 41.07 15.52 -10.14
N HIS A 209 41.03 15.34 -8.82
CA HIS A 209 41.54 16.30 -7.85
C HIS A 209 43.08 16.36 -7.86
N GLU A 210 43.67 17.56 -7.74
CA GLU A 210 45.13 17.77 -7.79
C GLU A 210 45.89 16.96 -6.72
N TYR A 211 45.29 16.83 -5.54
CA TYR A 211 45.85 16.07 -4.42
C TYR A 211 45.29 14.65 -4.32
N HIS A 212 44.79 14.07 -5.43
CA HIS A 212 44.28 12.70 -5.42
C HIS A 212 45.36 11.71 -4.96
N ALA A 213 45.05 11.00 -3.88
CA ALA A 213 45.94 10.00 -3.28
C ALA A 213 45.40 8.59 -3.59
N PRO A 214 45.78 7.96 -4.71
CA PRO A 214 45.18 6.72 -5.17
C PRO A 214 45.33 5.57 -4.15
N ASP A 215 46.50 5.43 -3.53
CA ASP A 215 46.74 4.40 -2.51
C ASP A 215 45.84 4.58 -1.27
N LEU A 216 45.57 5.83 -0.86
CA LEU A 216 44.71 6.12 0.29
C LEU A 216 43.23 5.84 -0.06
N ALA A 217 42.79 6.27 -1.24
CA ALA A 217 41.45 5.97 -1.75
C ALA A 217 41.21 4.46 -1.85
N HIS A 218 42.19 3.71 -2.38
CA HIS A 218 42.12 2.25 -2.44
C HIS A 218 42.13 1.59 -1.06
N ALA A 219 42.92 2.09 -0.10
CA ALA A 219 42.95 1.56 1.26
C ALA A 219 41.61 1.76 2.00
N VAL A 220 40.97 2.92 1.83
CA VAL A 220 39.64 3.19 2.39
C VAL A 220 38.59 2.25 1.78
N ARG A 221 38.55 2.11 0.45
CA ARG A 221 37.62 1.20 -0.23
C ARG A 221 37.83 -0.26 0.18
N LEU A 222 39.10 -0.68 0.30
CA LEU A 222 39.46 -2.01 0.80
C LEU A 222 38.91 -2.27 2.21
N TRP A 223 39.09 -1.31 3.11
CA TRP A 223 38.63 -1.45 4.50
C TRP A 223 37.10 -1.54 4.58
N LEU A 224 36.39 -0.70 3.83
CA LEU A 224 34.93 -0.73 3.74
C LEU A 224 34.43 -2.07 3.21
N ASP A 225 35.04 -2.60 2.15
CA ASP A 225 34.63 -3.87 1.56
C ASP A 225 34.89 -5.10 2.45
N ILE A 226 35.94 -5.06 3.29
CA ILE A 226 36.24 -6.17 4.19
C ILE A 226 35.40 -6.11 5.48
N TYR A 227 35.19 -4.92 6.05
CA TYR A 227 34.68 -4.79 7.42
C TYR A 227 33.33 -4.07 7.56
N ALA A 228 32.99 -3.14 6.66
CA ALA A 228 31.73 -2.39 6.74
C ALA A 228 30.62 -3.03 5.90
N ASN A 229 30.95 -3.43 4.67
CA ASN A 229 30.00 -3.99 3.69
C ASN A 229 30.13 -5.52 3.56
N GLY A 230 31.30 -6.07 3.87
CA GLY A 230 31.57 -7.50 3.83
C GLY A 230 31.26 -8.18 5.16
N LYS A 231 30.72 -9.41 5.12
CA LYS A 231 30.85 -10.32 6.27
C LYS A 231 32.33 -10.67 6.41
N PRO A 232 32.94 -10.57 7.61
CA PRO A 232 34.32 -11.00 7.80
C PRO A 232 34.44 -12.45 7.35
N LYS A 233 35.18 -12.69 6.27
CA LYS A 233 35.47 -14.05 5.80
C LYS A 233 36.45 -14.68 6.79
N ASP A 234 36.42 -16.01 6.94
CA ASP A 234 37.36 -16.79 7.79
C ASP A 234 38.83 -16.78 7.28
N ASP A 235 39.18 -15.82 6.41
CA ASP A 235 40.50 -15.69 5.82
C ASP A 235 41.25 -14.50 6.44
N SER A 236 42.58 -14.53 6.38
CA SER A 236 43.41 -13.47 6.92
C SER A 236 43.20 -12.15 6.17
N HIS A 237 43.28 -11.01 6.89
CA HIS A 237 43.25 -9.68 6.28
C HIS A 237 44.23 -9.58 5.10
N THR A 238 45.42 -10.17 5.23
CA THR A 238 46.44 -10.16 4.18
C THR A 238 45.96 -10.83 2.90
N ASN A 239 45.32 -11.99 2.99
CA ASN A 239 44.80 -12.71 1.83
C ASN A 239 43.63 -11.96 1.18
N LEU A 240 42.71 -11.44 1.99
CA LEU A 240 41.58 -10.64 1.51
C LEU A 240 42.06 -9.36 0.81
N ALA A 241 43.03 -8.67 1.40
CA ALA A 241 43.66 -7.50 0.80
C ALA A 241 44.33 -7.81 -0.54
N ASN A 242 45.09 -8.90 -0.62
CA ASN A 242 45.74 -9.30 -1.86
C ASN A 242 44.74 -9.62 -2.98
N GLN A 243 43.66 -10.34 -2.65
CA GLN A 243 42.60 -10.65 -3.61
C GLN A 243 41.89 -9.37 -4.07
N TRP A 244 41.57 -8.48 -3.14
CA TRP A 244 40.88 -7.24 -3.46
C TRP A 244 41.73 -6.30 -4.33
N ILE A 245 43.01 -6.10 -3.97
CA ILE A 245 43.95 -5.25 -4.72
C ILE A 245 44.08 -5.76 -6.16
N SER A 246 44.24 -7.07 -6.35
CA SER A 246 44.36 -7.65 -7.70
C SER A 246 43.11 -7.50 -8.58
N LYS A 247 41.94 -7.25 -7.98
CA LYS A 247 40.67 -7.11 -8.70
C LYS A 247 40.24 -5.66 -8.92
N ASN A 248 40.65 -4.75 -8.03
CA ASN A 248 40.11 -3.40 -7.95
C ASN A 248 41.16 -2.30 -8.21
N THR A 249 42.39 -2.68 -8.53
CA THR A 249 43.47 -1.76 -8.89
C THR A 249 44.10 -2.17 -10.21
N ASN A 250 44.71 -1.22 -10.92
CA ASN A 250 45.49 -1.49 -12.13
C ASN A 250 46.95 -1.88 -11.82
N TYR A 251 47.26 -2.21 -10.56
CA TYR A 251 48.60 -2.63 -10.18
C TYR A 251 48.84 -4.05 -10.70
N HIS A 252 49.77 -4.20 -11.64
CA HIS A 252 50.10 -5.49 -12.21
C HIS A 252 51.31 -6.10 -11.52
N LYS A 253 51.30 -7.42 -11.34
CA LYS A 253 52.40 -8.16 -10.66
C LYS A 253 53.79 -7.96 -11.29
N ASN A 254 53.83 -7.51 -12.54
CA ASN A 254 55.03 -7.29 -13.32
C ASN A 254 55.48 -5.81 -13.33
N ASP A 255 54.75 -4.92 -12.67
CA ASP A 255 55.11 -3.51 -12.60
C ASP A 255 56.24 -3.29 -11.58
N ASP A 256 57.19 -2.44 -11.94
CA ASP A 256 58.24 -2.01 -11.03
C ASP A 256 57.63 -1.34 -9.80
N GLY A 257 57.88 -1.91 -8.61
CA GLY A 257 57.33 -1.40 -7.36
C GLY A 257 55.95 -1.94 -6.99
N TYR A 258 55.37 -2.88 -7.75
CA TYR A 258 54.09 -3.55 -7.45
C TYR A 258 53.99 -4.03 -5.99
N GLN A 259 55.04 -4.71 -5.50
CA GLN A 259 55.10 -5.21 -4.13
C GLN A 259 55.06 -4.09 -3.08
N MET A 260 55.67 -2.94 -3.39
CA MET A 260 55.65 -1.78 -2.49
C MET A 260 54.26 -1.13 -2.47
N MET A 261 53.62 -0.95 -3.63
CA MET A 261 52.27 -0.37 -3.74
C MET A 261 51.23 -1.26 -3.02
N GLN A 262 51.26 -2.57 -3.28
CA GLN A 262 50.41 -3.54 -2.61
C GLN A 262 50.63 -3.54 -1.08
N SER A 263 51.89 -3.43 -0.63
CA SER A 263 52.19 -3.37 0.79
C SER A 263 51.68 -2.08 1.45
N ARG A 264 51.73 -0.93 0.76
CA ARG A 264 51.25 0.36 1.28
C ARG A 264 49.74 0.35 1.51
N ILE A 265 48.95 -0.05 0.51
CA ILE A 265 47.48 -0.14 0.63
C ILE A 265 47.10 -1.08 1.79
N ARG A 266 47.70 -2.27 1.84
CA ARG A 266 47.45 -3.25 2.89
C ARG A 266 47.84 -2.71 4.27
N GLU A 267 48.98 -2.04 4.41
CA GLU A 267 49.41 -1.48 5.69
C GLU A 267 48.45 -0.40 6.20
N ILE A 268 47.98 0.49 5.33
CA ILE A 268 47.01 1.53 5.68
C ILE A 268 45.68 0.92 6.13
N ALA A 269 45.23 -0.16 5.47
CA ALA A 269 43.94 -0.81 5.75
C ALA A 269 43.99 -1.91 6.82
N THR A 270 45.16 -2.24 7.39
CA THR A 270 45.27 -3.33 8.38
C THR A 270 44.55 -2.92 9.68
N PRO A 271 43.73 -3.78 10.31
CA PRO A 271 43.12 -3.46 11.60
C PRO A 271 44.14 -3.49 12.73
N LEU A 272 43.96 -2.65 13.75
CA LEU A 272 44.85 -2.59 14.91
C LEU A 272 45.03 -3.96 15.61
N LYS A 273 44.01 -4.81 15.59
CA LYS A 273 44.02 -6.16 16.16
C LYS A 273 45.06 -7.08 15.48
N ASP A 274 45.27 -6.90 14.18
CA ASP A 274 46.15 -7.74 13.35
C ASP A 274 47.44 -7.00 12.93
N PHE A 275 47.59 -5.75 13.37
CA PHE A 275 48.80 -4.95 13.22
C PHE A 275 49.95 -5.64 14.00
N GLY A 276 50.83 -6.33 13.27
CA GLY A 276 51.96 -7.07 13.84
C GLY A 276 52.96 -6.21 14.63
N LYS A 277 54.10 -6.80 15.03
CA LYS A 277 55.14 -6.20 15.90
C LYS A 277 55.85 -4.93 15.37
N LYS A 278 55.42 -4.35 14.24
CA LYS A 278 56.13 -3.27 13.53
C LYS A 278 55.70 -1.84 13.90
N ARG A 279 54.61 -1.66 14.66
CA ARG A 279 54.29 -0.38 15.32
C ARG A 279 54.22 -0.57 16.83
N ILE A 280 54.56 0.49 17.57
CA ILE A 280 54.44 0.52 19.04
C ILE A 280 52.95 0.41 19.36
N LYS A 281 52.57 -0.60 20.16
CA LYS A 281 51.20 -0.71 20.68
C LYS A 281 50.89 0.56 21.48
N GLU A 282 49.71 1.14 21.28
CA GLU A 282 49.33 2.35 22.03
C GLU A 282 49.50 2.13 23.54
N ILE A 283 49.95 3.18 24.22
CA ILE A 283 49.93 3.24 25.67
C ILE A 283 48.45 3.28 26.04
N LYS A 284 47.94 2.20 26.66
CA LYS A 284 46.58 2.18 27.20
C LYS A 284 46.41 3.39 28.12
N GLN A 285 45.46 4.27 27.80
CA GLN A 285 44.96 5.27 28.74
C GLN A 285 44.09 4.60 29.80
#